data_AF-A0A8X6QD30-F1
#
_entry.id   AF-A0A8X6QD30-F1
#
_cell.length_a   1.000
_cell.length_b   1.000
_cell.length_c   1.000
_cell.angle_alpha   90.00
_cell.angle_beta   90.00
_cell.angle_gamma   90.00
#
_symmetry.space_group_name_H-M   'P 1'
#
loop_
_entity.id
_entity.type
_entity.pdbx_description
1 polymer ?
#
loop_
_entity_poly.entity_id
_entity_poly.type
_entity_poly.pdbx_seq_one_letter_code
_entity_poly.pdbx_strand_id
1 'polypeptide(L)'
;MKVTLLFATLCCLAAVSFAAKECTKQSDCEPDECCLDTLFFTRAFCEPRYKAGQSCPTASLYRAEKDLYYFACPCVDKYECLGKGSLEKGVTVIKNAKCIMPTV
;
A
#
# COMPACT_ATOMS: atom_id res chain seq x y z
N MET A 1 -19.09 -31.41 -21.21
CA MET A 1 -19.55 -30.00 -21.08
C MET A 1 -19.39 -29.39 -19.69
N LYS A 2 -19.31 -30.18 -18.59
CA LYS A 2 -19.15 -29.62 -17.22
C LYS A 2 -17.69 -29.33 -16.82
N VAL A 3 -16.73 -30.09 -17.36
CA VAL A 3 -15.29 -29.97 -17.00
C VAL A 3 -14.63 -28.77 -17.67
N THR A 4 -15.07 -28.41 -18.88
CA THR A 4 -14.60 -27.23 -19.62
C THR A 4 -14.98 -25.90 -18.95
N LEU A 5 -16.12 -25.86 -18.25
CA LEU A 5 -16.57 -24.66 -17.54
C LEU A 5 -15.78 -24.42 -16.25
N LEU A 6 -15.36 -25.48 -15.55
CA LEU A 6 -14.55 -25.38 -14.33
C LEU A 6 -13.13 -24.85 -14.59
N PHE A 7 -12.54 -25.21 -15.73
CA PHE A 7 -11.20 -24.72 -16.11
C PHE A 7 -11.21 -23.24 -16.52
N ALA A 8 -12.27 -22.76 -17.16
CA ALA A 8 -12.41 -21.36 -17.55
C ALA A 8 -12.57 -20.43 -16.34
N THR A 9 -13.25 -20.88 -15.28
CA THR A 9 -13.40 -20.10 -14.03
C THR A 9 -12.12 -20.03 -13.20
N LEU A 10 -11.25 -21.04 -13.28
CA LEU A 10 -10.00 -21.08 -12.49
C LEU A 10 -8.91 -20.17 -13.08
N CYS A 11 -8.89 -19.94 -14.39
CA CYS A 11 -7.94 -19.03 -15.05
C CYS A 11 -8.16 -17.54 -14.74
N CYS A 12 -9.35 -17.14 -14.29
CA CYS A 12 -9.61 -15.73 -13.94
C CYS A 12 -8.97 -15.32 -12.60
N LEU A 13 -8.55 -16.28 -11.76
CA LEU A 13 -7.97 -16.02 -10.43
C LEU A 13 -6.43 -16.00 -10.44
N ALA A 14 -5.78 -16.35 -11.55
CA ALA A 14 -4.33 -16.58 -11.62
C ALA A 14 -3.52 -15.40 -12.18
N ALA A 15 -4.13 -14.25 -12.45
CA ALA A 15 -3.44 -13.08 -13.00
C ALA A 15 -2.88 -12.13 -11.92
N VAL A 16 -2.53 -12.64 -10.73
CA VAL A 16 -1.73 -11.87 -9.76
C VAL A 16 -0.29 -11.92 -10.24
N SER A 17 -0.01 -11.12 -11.27
CA SER A 17 1.32 -10.93 -11.82
C SER A 17 2.18 -10.25 -10.75
N PHE A 18 3.00 -11.02 -10.05
CA PHE A 18 4.03 -10.57 -9.09
C PHE A 18 5.21 -9.83 -9.77
N ALA A 19 4.94 -9.09 -10.85
CA ALA A 19 5.89 -8.17 -11.43
C ALA A 19 5.50 -6.77 -10.96
N ALA A 20 6.36 -6.13 -10.17
CA ALA A 20 6.16 -4.76 -9.73
C ALA A 20 5.94 -3.88 -10.97
N LYS A 21 4.68 -3.48 -11.20
CA LYS A 21 4.27 -2.71 -12.37
C LYS A 21 4.86 -1.31 -12.23
N GLU A 22 5.62 -0.87 -13.21
CA GLU A 22 6.11 0.51 -13.22
C GLU A 22 4.95 1.49 -13.29
N CYS A 23 5.05 2.60 -12.55
CA CYS A 23 4.01 3.62 -12.49
C CYS A 23 4.62 5.03 -12.54
N THR A 24 3.82 6.00 -12.97
CA THR A 24 4.20 7.42 -12.96
C THR A 24 3.29 8.27 -12.09
N LYS A 25 2.09 7.76 -11.78
CA LYS A 25 1.04 8.41 -10.99
C LYS A 25 0.15 7.36 -10.32
N GLN A 26 -0.66 7.75 -9.33
CA GLN A 26 -1.52 6.81 -8.59
C GLN A 26 -2.51 6.07 -9.50
N SER A 27 -3.05 6.75 -10.52
CA SER A 27 -4.06 6.15 -11.42
C SER A 27 -3.53 5.01 -12.29
N ASP A 28 -2.21 4.80 -12.33
CA ASP A 28 -1.60 3.70 -13.08
C ASP A 28 -1.70 2.37 -12.31
N CYS A 29 -1.97 2.42 -11.00
CA CYS A 29 -2.06 1.27 -10.10
C CYS A 29 -3.52 0.94 -9.76
N GLU A 30 -3.75 -0.26 -9.23
CA GLU A 30 -5.08 -0.67 -8.78
C GLU A 30 -5.52 0.11 -7.51
N PRO A 31 -6.83 0.17 -7.19
CA PRO A 31 -7.34 0.94 -6.06
C PRO A 31 -6.76 0.53 -4.70
N ASP A 32 -6.33 -0.73 -4.55
CA ASP A 32 -5.68 -1.27 -3.36
C ASP A 32 -4.15 -1.16 -3.39
N GLU A 33 -3.59 -0.51 -4.41
CA GLU A 33 -2.17 -0.26 -4.59
C GLU A 33 -1.84 1.23 -4.47
N CYS A 34 -0.55 1.54 -4.35
CA CYS A 34 -0.04 2.89 -4.46
C CYS A 34 1.16 2.93 -5.40
N CYS A 35 1.30 4.03 -6.14
CA CYS A 35 2.54 4.27 -6.88
C CYS A 35 3.61 4.75 -5.89
N LEU A 36 4.64 3.93 -5.70
CA LEU A 36 5.71 4.12 -4.71
C LEU A 36 7.06 4.34 -5.39
N ASP A 37 7.75 5.39 -4.97
CA ASP A 37 9.14 5.67 -5.31
C ASP A 37 9.98 5.63 -4.03
N THR A 38 10.86 4.64 -3.93
CA THR A 38 11.71 4.47 -2.74
C THR A 38 12.97 5.33 -2.78
N LEU A 39 13.17 6.15 -3.82
CA LEU A 39 14.39 6.92 -4.11
C LEU A 39 15.65 6.06 -4.35
N PHE A 40 15.59 4.75 -4.08
CA PHE A 40 16.67 3.79 -4.33
C PHE A 40 16.54 3.12 -5.70
N PHE A 41 15.33 3.01 -6.22
CA PHE A 41 15.08 2.45 -7.55
C PHE A 41 15.02 3.54 -8.61
N THR A 42 15.42 3.19 -9.83
CA THR A 42 15.42 4.12 -10.98
C THR A 42 14.03 4.53 -11.43
N ARG A 43 12.99 3.80 -10.99
CA ARG A 43 11.59 3.99 -11.38
C ARG A 43 10.65 3.67 -10.23
N ALA A 44 9.52 4.35 -10.19
CA ALA A 44 8.44 4.05 -9.26
C ALA A 44 7.66 2.81 -9.72
N PHE A 45 7.07 2.11 -8.76
CA PHE A 45 6.28 0.89 -9.02
C PHE A 45 5.03 0.83 -8.14
N CYS A 46 4.03 0.12 -8.62
CA CYS A 46 2.83 -0.19 -7.86
C CYS A 46 3.18 -1.17 -6.75
N GLU A 47 2.94 -0.75 -5.53
CA GLU A 47 3.11 -1.56 -4.32
C GLU A 47 1.74 -1.65 -3.62
N PRO A 48 1.35 -2.83 -3.10
CA PRO A 48 0.09 -2.98 -2.39
C PRO A 48 0.04 -2.12 -1.12
N ARG A 49 -1.11 -1.51 -0.88
CA ARG A 49 -1.36 -0.74 0.35
C ARG A 49 -1.47 -1.66 1.57
N TYR A 50 -1.19 -1.11 2.74
CA TYR A 50 -1.31 -1.84 3.99
C TYR A 50 -2.78 -2.11 4.33
N LYS A 51 -3.11 -3.39 4.54
CA LYS A 51 -4.45 -3.86 4.88
C LYS A 51 -4.82 -3.50 6.31
N ALA A 52 -6.11 -3.55 6.62
CA ALA A 52 -6.65 -3.38 7.96
C ALA A 52 -5.89 -4.24 8.99
N GLY A 53 -5.45 -3.62 10.08
CA GLY A 53 -4.74 -4.26 11.19
C GLY A 53 -3.26 -4.61 10.93
N GLN A 54 -2.75 -4.44 9.71
CA GLN A 54 -1.33 -4.63 9.43
C GLN A 54 -0.48 -3.53 10.06
N SER A 55 0.75 -3.88 10.43
CA SER A 55 1.76 -2.91 10.83
C SER A 55 2.11 -2.03 9.64
N CYS A 56 2.13 -0.73 9.87
CA CYS A 56 2.39 0.26 8.84
C CYS A 56 3.57 1.16 9.24
N PRO A 57 4.40 1.59 8.28
CA PRO A 57 5.44 2.58 8.50
C PRO A 57 4.81 3.98 8.59
N THR A 58 5.22 4.74 9.59
CA THR A 58 4.78 6.14 9.78
C THR A 58 5.51 7.14 8.88
N ALA A 59 6.45 6.68 8.06
CA ALA A 59 7.30 7.51 7.21
C ALA A 59 6.77 7.71 5.76
N SER A 60 5.50 7.39 5.50
CA SER A 60 4.87 7.61 4.18
C SER A 60 4.77 9.10 3.86
N LEU A 61 5.26 9.51 2.67
CA LEU A 61 5.20 10.90 2.21
C LEU A 61 4.52 10.99 0.84
N TYR A 62 3.38 11.68 0.78
CA TYR A 62 2.70 11.92 -0.49
C TYR A 62 3.29 13.14 -1.23
N ARG A 63 3.59 12.97 -2.52
CA ARG A 63 4.11 14.02 -3.41
C ARG A 63 3.05 14.42 -4.43
N ALA A 64 2.26 15.43 -4.09
CA ALA A 64 1.16 15.91 -4.93
C ALA A 64 1.61 16.34 -6.35
N GLU A 65 2.81 16.93 -6.50
CA GLU A 65 3.34 17.35 -7.81
C GLU A 65 3.55 16.19 -8.79
N LYS A 66 3.82 14.99 -8.26
CA LYS A 66 4.09 13.78 -9.05
C LYS A 66 3.03 12.70 -8.89
N ASP A 67 1.99 12.96 -8.09
CA ASP A 67 0.93 12.01 -7.75
C ASP A 67 1.46 10.62 -7.29
N LEU A 68 2.48 10.61 -6.43
CA LEU A 68 3.11 9.38 -5.92
C LEU A 68 3.51 9.44 -4.44
N TYR A 69 3.76 8.28 -3.85
CA TYR A 69 4.24 8.15 -2.48
C TYR A 69 5.75 7.90 -2.45
N TYR A 70 6.40 8.47 -1.44
CA TYR A 70 7.80 8.19 -1.09
C TYR A 70 7.87 7.33 0.17
N PHE A 71 8.92 6.49 0.22
CA PHE A 71 9.29 5.58 1.31
C PHE A 71 8.31 4.44 1.61
N ALA A 72 7.01 4.70 1.65
CA ALA A 72 6.00 3.67 1.88
C ALA A 72 4.61 4.05 1.37
N CYS A 73 3.84 3.04 0.97
CA CYS A 73 2.42 3.20 0.68
C CYS A 73 1.59 3.51 1.93
N PRO A 74 0.46 4.22 1.77
CA PRO A 74 -0.50 4.39 2.85
C PRO A 74 -1.26 3.08 3.13
N CYS A 75 -2.10 3.11 4.16
CA CYS A 75 -3.10 2.08 4.35
C CYS A 75 -4.15 2.11 3.23
N VAL A 76 -4.89 1.01 3.09
CA VAL A 76 -6.09 0.96 2.24
C VAL A 76 -7.09 2.04 2.63
N ASP A 77 -7.93 2.45 1.68
CA ASP A 77 -8.89 3.54 1.87
C ASP A 77 -9.70 3.40 3.17
N LYS A 78 -9.90 4.53 3.86
CA LYS A 78 -10.59 4.66 5.16
C LYS A 78 -9.81 4.14 6.37
N TYR A 79 -8.56 3.68 6.20
CA TYR A 79 -7.68 3.33 7.30
C TYR A 79 -6.53 4.32 7.40
N GLU A 80 -6.14 4.63 8.62
CA GLU A 80 -5.00 5.48 8.92
C GLU A 80 -3.94 4.70 9.69
N CYS A 81 -2.68 5.06 9.48
CA CYS A 81 -1.56 4.46 10.17
C CYS A 81 -1.41 5.08 11.57
N LEU A 82 -2.08 4.47 12.56
CA LEU A 82 -2.10 4.99 13.94
C LEU A 82 -1.39 4.02 14.89
N GLY A 83 -0.59 4.57 15.80
CA GLY A 83 0.13 3.80 16.82
C GLY A 83 0.09 4.49 18.17
N LYS A 84 0.56 3.78 19.20
CA LYS A 84 0.69 4.37 20.53
C LYS A 84 1.97 5.22 20.58
N GLY A 85 1.82 6.51 20.83
CA GLY A 85 2.94 7.40 21.09
C GLY A 85 3.52 7.13 22.47
N SER A 86 4.83 6.87 22.54
CA SER A 86 5.59 6.81 23.79
C SER A 86 6.63 7.91 23.80
N LEU A 87 6.74 8.63 24.92
CA LEU A 87 7.80 9.60 25.14
C LEU A 87 9.11 8.85 25.43
N GLU A 88 10.05 8.90 24.49
CA GLU A 88 11.38 8.33 24.64
C GLU A 88 12.41 9.44 24.43
N LYS A 89 13.23 9.69 25.46
CA LYS A 89 14.31 10.68 25.43
C LYS A 89 13.84 12.09 25.00
N GLY A 90 12.63 12.50 25.43
CA GLY A 90 12.06 13.81 25.13
C GLY A 90 11.42 13.93 23.74
N VAL A 91 11.35 12.83 22.97
CA VAL A 91 10.71 12.79 21.64
C VAL A 91 9.54 11.79 21.68
N THR A 92 8.40 12.16 21.11
CA THR A 92 7.27 11.24 20.95
C THR A 92 7.57 10.26 19.82
N VAL A 93 7.78 9.00 20.17
CA VAL A 93 7.98 7.90 19.21
C VAL A 93 6.68 7.13 19.08
N ILE A 94 6.13 7.06 17.86
CA ILE A 94 4.97 6.23 17.57
C ILE A 94 5.43 4.79 17.41
N LYS A 95 5.03 3.91 18.33
CA LYS A 95 5.35 2.48 18.29
C LYS A 95 4.12 1.65 17.93
N ASN A 96 4.38 0.53 17.25
CA ASN A 96 3.35 -0.43 16.84
C ASN A 96 2.20 0.21 16.06
N ALA A 97 2.55 1.11 15.13
CA ALA A 97 1.56 1.73 14.25
C ALA A 97 0.91 0.67 13.37
N LYS A 98 -0.41 0.70 13.30
CA LYS A 98 -1.24 -0.22 12.53
C LYS A 98 -2.26 0.55 11.73
N CYS A 99 -2.69 -0.03 10.61
CA CYS A 99 -3.81 0.48 9.85
C CYS A 99 -5.11 0.24 10.62
N ILE A 100 -5.64 1.29 11.22
CA ILE A 100 -6.92 1.25 11.95
C ILE A 100 -7.86 2.29 11.37
N MET A 101 -9.16 1.98 11.38
CA MET A 101 -10.17 2.95 10.98
C MET A 101 -10.25 4.02 12.07
N PRO A 102 -10.08 5.32 11.74
CA PRO A 102 -10.25 6.38 12.72
C PRO A 102 -11.71 6.37 13.19
N THR A 103 -11.93 6.09 14.48
CA THR A 103 -13.23 6.31 15.11
C THR A 103 -13.42 7.81 15.28
N VAL A 104 -14.31 8.38 14.46
CA VAL A 104 -14.82 9.75 14.62
C VAL A 104 -15.63 9.86 15.90
#